data_AF-A0A1F8STD1-F1
#
_entry.id   AF-A0A1F8STD1-F1
#
_cell.length_a   1.000
_cell.length_b   1.000
_cell.length_c   1.000
_cell.angle_alpha   90.00
_cell.angle_beta   90.00
_cell.angle_gamma   90.00
#
_symmetry.space_group_name_H-M   'P 1'
#
loop_
_entity.id
_entity.type
_entity.pdbx_description
1 polymer ?
#
loop_
_entity_poly.entity_id
_entity_poly.type
_entity_poly.pdbx_seq_one_letter_code
_entity_poly.pdbx_strand_id
1 'polypeptide(L)' 'MVDAGLINVEVHDLTPTVQIVWEDRYAADLAATHQAGYSYLLDDQQIGLGKTIFYTYAHGEKPKNQLSG' A
#
# COMPACT_ATOMS: atom_id res chain seq x y z
N MET A 1 -4.17 -12.03 -10.11
CA MET A 1 -3.32 -11.54 -11.22
C MET A 1 -3.34 -12.55 -12.36
N VAL A 2 -2.85 -13.78 -12.12
CA VAL A 2 -3.04 -14.91 -13.05
C VAL A 2 -4.52 -15.23 -13.25
N ASP A 3 -5.29 -15.30 -12.16
CA ASP A 3 -6.75 -15.52 -12.22
C ASP A 3 -7.52 -14.38 -12.89
N ALA A 4 -6.88 -13.20 -13.03
CA ALA A 4 -7.44 -12.05 -13.73
C ALA A 4 -7.06 -12.02 -15.22
N GLY A 5 -6.32 -13.02 -15.71
CA GLY A 5 -5.87 -13.12 -17.10
C GLY A 5 -4.90 -12.02 -17.54
N LEU A 6 -4.22 -11.36 -16.60
CA LEU A 6 -3.27 -10.29 -16.90
C LEU A 6 -1.90 -10.85 -17.28
N ILE A 7 -1.26 -10.22 -18.27
CA ILE A 7 0.13 -10.47 -18.69
C ILE A 7 1.02 -9.28 -18.30
N ASN A 8 2.34 -9.45 -18.38
CA ASN A 8 3.32 -8.41 -18.06
C ASN A 8 3.06 -7.74 -16.70
N VAL A 9 2.77 -8.56 -15.69
CA VAL A 9 2.41 -8.07 -14.36
C VAL A 9 3.66 -7.59 -13.64
N GLU A 10 3.63 -6.34 -13.16
CA GLU A 10 4.61 -5.83 -12.21
C GLU A 10 3.94 -5.54 -10.88
N VAL A 11 4.67 -5.83 -9.81
CA VAL A 11 4.24 -5.61 -8.44
C VAL A 11 5.28 -4.73 -7.77
N HIS A 12 4.84 -3.60 -7.25
CA HIS A 12 5.66 -2.62 -6.57
C HIS A 12 5.22 -2.55 -5.10
N ASP A 13 6.18 -2.74 -4.19
CA ASP A 13 5.96 -2.47 -2.78
C ASP A 13 6.06 -0.97 -2.54
N LEU A 14 4.92 -0.37 -2.19
CA LEU A 14 4.82 1.06 -1.88
C LEU A 14 4.82 1.31 -0.37
N THR A 15 4.94 0.26 0.45
CA THR A 15 4.90 0.37 1.91
C THR A 15 5.93 1.37 2.44
N PRO A 16 7.20 1.40 1.97
CA PRO A 16 8.17 2.41 2.43
C PRO A 16 7.77 3.84 2.07
N THR A 17 7.26 4.05 0.85
CA THR A 17 6.80 5.38 0.40
C THR A 17 5.62 5.87 1.23
N VAL A 18 4.67 4.98 1.51
CA VAL A 18 3.47 5.30 2.30
C VAL A 18 3.84 5.55 3.76
N GLN A 19 4.82 4.83 4.31
CA GLN A 19 5.34 5.09 5.65
C GLN A 19 5.84 6.53 5.81
N ILE A 20 6.67 7.02 4.86
CA ILE A 20 7.18 8.40 4.89
C ILE A 20 6.01 9.41 4.89
N VAL A 21 4.99 9.19 4.06
CA VAL A 21 3.82 10.08 4.01
C VAL A 21 3.05 10.11 5.33
N TRP A 22 2.96 8.97 6.03
CA TRP A 22 2.29 8.90 7.32
C TRP A 22 3.13 9.50 8.44
N GLU A 23 4.45 9.36 8.41
CA GLU A 23 5.38 10.03 9.32
C GLU A 23 5.29 11.56 9.17
N ASP A 24 5.27 12.06 7.93
CA ASP A 24 5.10 13.50 7.64
C ASP A 24 3.75 14.03 8.16
N ARG A 25 2.67 13.27 7.98
CA ARG A 25 1.35 13.63 8.50
C ARG A 25 1.30 13.62 10.02
N TYR A 26 1.91 12.61 10.65
CA TYR A 26 2.01 12.54 12.10
C TYR A 26 2.76 13.75 12.67
N ALA A 27 3.87 14.15 12.03
CA ALA A 27 4.64 15.33 12.43
C ALA A 27 3.86 16.65 12.27
N ALA A 28 2.98 16.74 11.27
CA ALA A 28 2.17 17.93 10.99
C ALA A 28 0.85 17.99 11.79
N ASP A 29 0.37 16.87 12.33
CA ASP A 29 -0.91 16.78 13.04
C ASP A 29 -0.76 17.05 14.54
N LEU A 30 -1.22 18.23 14.97
CA LEU A 30 -1.14 18.68 16.36
C LEU A 30 -2.29 18.16 17.24
N ALA A 31 -3.27 17.46 16.68
CA ALA A 31 -4.40 16.93 17.44
C ALA A 31 -4.02 15.63 18.17
N ALA A 32 -3.95 15.69 19.50
CA ALA A 32 -3.60 14.55 20.36
C ALA A 32 -4.47 13.29 20.12
N THR A 33 -5.73 13.46 19.71
CA THR A 33 -6.64 12.35 19.39
C THR A 33 -6.24 11.59 18.13
N HIS A 34 -5.55 12.23 17.19
CA HIS A 34 -5.09 11.57 15.96
C HIS A 34 -3.75 10.87 16.17
N GLN A 35 -2.91 11.36 17.09
CA GLN A 35 -1.61 10.75 17.41
C GLN A 35 -1.71 9.27 17.78
N ALA A 36 -2.75 8.89 18.53
CA ALA A 36 -3.02 7.48 18.84
C ALA A 36 -3.24 6.65 17.55
N GLY A 37 -4.00 7.19 16.58
CA GLY A 37 -4.23 6.53 15.29
C GLY A 37 -2.93 6.29 14.51
N TYR A 38 -2.04 7.27 14.46
CA TYR A 38 -0.74 7.12 13.80
C TYR A 38 0.16 6.12 14.51
N SER A 39 0.15 6.06 15.85
CA SER A 39 0.97 5.10 16.61
C SER A 39 0.63 3.63 16.32
N TYR A 40 -0.65 3.32 16.08
CA TYR A 40 -1.06 1.97 15.65
C TYR A 40 -0.51 1.61 14.26
N LEU A 41 -0.32 2.60 13.40
CA LEU A 41 0.14 2.41 12.03
C LEU A 41 1.68 2.39 11.93
N LEU A 42 2.36 3.21 12.72
CA LEU A 42 3.81 3.46 12.63
C LEU A 42 4.63 2.72 13.68
N ASP A 43 4.12 2.61 14.92
CA ASP A 43 4.91 2.14 16.07
C ASP A 43 4.55 0.71 16.52
N ASP A 44 3.32 0.27 16.24
CA ASP A 44 2.81 -1.03 16.67
C ASP A 44 3.59 -2.19 16.02
N GLN A 45 4.28 -2.97 16.86
CA GLN A 45 5.14 -4.06 16.43
C GLN A 45 4.38 -5.26 15.86
N GLN A 46 3.08 -5.38 16.14
CA GLN A 46 2.23 -6.46 15.64
C GLN A 46 1.43 -6.02 14.43
N ILE A 47 0.93 -4.78 14.41
CA ILE A 47 -0.08 -4.34 13.44
C ILE A 47 0.45 -3.35 12.38
N GLY A 48 1.62 -2.74 12.61
CA GLY A 48 2.11 -1.60 11.82
C GLY A 48 2.41 -1.86 10.33
N LEU A 49 2.74 -0.76 9.64
CA LEU A 49 3.21 -0.77 8.25
C LEU A 49 4.46 -1.64 8.09
N GLY A 50 4.46 -2.48 7.06
CA GLY A 50 5.53 -3.43 6.79
C GLY A 50 5.57 -4.61 7.75
N LYS A 51 4.61 -4.70 8.69
CA LYS A 51 4.41 -5.86 9.57
C LYS A 51 3.20 -6.67 9.09
N THR A 52 2.00 -6.13 9.28
CA THR A 52 0.76 -6.76 8.82
C THR A 52 -0.01 -5.89 7.84
N ILE A 53 0.27 -4.59 7.79
CA ILE A 53 -0.30 -3.67 6.82
C ILE A 53 0.72 -3.42 5.72
N PHE A 54 0.31 -3.69 4.48
CA PHE A 54 1.15 -3.51 3.30
C PHE A 54 0.41 -2.72 2.23
N TYR A 55 1.15 -1.87 1.53
CA TYR A 55 0.65 -1.14 0.37
C TYR A 55 1.33 -1.67 -0.87
N THR A 56 0.57 -2.40 -1.68
CA THR A 56 1.08 -3.01 -2.90
C THR A 56 0.35 -2.41 -4.09
N TYR A 57 1.12 -1.85 -5.03
CA TYR A 57 0.60 -1.49 -6.33
C TYR A 57 0.97 -2.59 -7.32
N ALA A 58 -0.03 -3.15 -7.98
CA ALA A 58 0.18 -4.16 -8.99
C ALA A 58 -0.55 -3.74 -10.25
N HIS A 59 0.17 -3.79 -11.37
CA HIS A 59 -0.36 -3.46 -12.69
C HIS A 59 -0.02 -4.56 -13.66
N GLY A 60 -0.84 -4.70 -14.69
CA GLY A 60 -0.67 -5.70 -15.73
C GLY A 60 -1.56 -5.38 -16.92
N GLU A 61 -1.23 -5.98 -18.05
CA GLU A 61 -1.87 -5.72 -19.33
C GLU A 61 -2.89 -6.80 -19.65
N LYS A 62 -3.98 -6.44 -20.33
CA LYS A 62 -4.88 -7.43 -20.93
C LYS A 62 -4.28 -7.95 -22.25
N PRO A 63 -4.28 -9.27 -22.50
CA PRO A 63 -3.84 -9.82 -23.79
C PRO A 63 -4.67 -9.27 -24.95
N LYS A 64 -4.02 -8.78 -26.01
CA LYS A 64 -4.67 -8.15 -27.17
C LYS A 64 -5.60 -9.10 -27.95
N ASN A 65 -5.49 -10.41 -27.75
CA ASN A 65 -6.25 -11.42 -28.50
C ASN A 65 -7.63 -11.78 -27.91
N GLN A 66 -8.10 -11.08 -26.87
CA GLN A 66 -9.44 -11.32 -26.27
C GLN A 66 -10.51 -10.27 -26.67
N LEU A 67 -10.25 -9.44 -27.68
CA LEU A 67 -11.28 -8.55 -28.28
C LEU A 67 -11.94 -9.13 -29.54
N SER A 68 -11.69 -10.41 -29.84
CA SER A 68 -12.29 -11.12 -30.97
C SER A 68 -13.15 -12.26 -30.45
N GLY A 69 -14.38 -11.94 -30.04
CA GLY A 69 -15.40 -12.90 -29.61
C GLY A 69 -16.77 -12.26 -29.64
#